data_AF-A0A8T6SYD2-F1
#
_entry.id   AF-A0A8T6SYD2-F1
#
_cell.length_a   1.000
_cell.length_b   1.000
_cell.length_c   1.000
_cell.angle_alpha   90.00
_cell.angle_beta   90.00
_cell.angle_gamma   90.00
#
_symmetry.space_group_name_H-M   'P 1'
#
loop_
_entity.id
_entity.type
_entity.pdbx_description
1 polymer ?
#
loop_
_entity_poly.entity_id
_entity_poly.type
_entity_poly.pdbx_seq_one_letter_code
_entity_poly.pdbx_strand_id
1 'polypeptide(L)' 'MRFTGRGGLLSKRVWVRIDRHNTQVTLREVHDKIKEIQEQNPDLDVFWDGDEYAICSRPKSKPDRVEEGEGEIIDQVR' A
#
# COMPACT_ATOMS: atom_id res chain seq x y z
N MET A 1 19.54 18.26 -17.70
CA MET A 1 19.23 17.69 -16.38
C MET A 1 18.66 16.29 -16.57
N ARG A 2 19.30 15.25 -16.03
CA ARG A 2 18.80 13.87 -16.07
C ARG A 2 18.05 13.60 -14.77
N PHE A 3 16.73 13.46 -14.82
CA PHE A 3 15.97 12.89 -13.71
C PHE A 3 16.14 11.37 -13.77
N THR A 4 17.08 10.83 -13.00
CA THR A 4 17.13 9.40 -12.70
C THR A 4 16.15 9.09 -11.57
N GLY A 5 14.86 9.04 -11.90
CA GLY A 5 13.83 8.45 -11.04
C GLY A 5 13.63 6.99 -11.39
N ARG A 6 14.59 6.13 -11.03
CA ARG A 6 14.35 4.68 -11.00
C ARG A 6 13.69 4.34 -9.66
N GLY A 7 12.37 4.29 -9.63
CA GLY A 7 11.58 3.71 -8.55
C GLY A 7 10.46 2.91 -9.20
N GLY A 8 10.50 1.59 -9.06
CA GLY A 8 9.73 0.64 -9.87
C GLY A 8 8.24 0.94 -9.95
N LEU A 9 7.75 1.07 -11.17
CA LEU A 9 6.36 0.86 -11.63
C LEU A 9 5.92 -0.60 -11.38
N LEU A 10 6.13 -1.13 -10.18
CA LEU A 10 5.70 -2.46 -9.77
C LEU A 10 4.22 -2.39 -9.38
N SER A 11 3.36 -2.27 -10.40
CA SER A 11 1.94 -2.61 -10.41
C SER A 11 1.10 -2.17 -9.20
N LYS A 12 1.39 -1.01 -8.61
CA LYS A 12 0.51 -0.41 -7.59
C LYS A 12 -0.77 0.06 -8.28
N ARG A 13 -1.89 -0.55 -7.93
CA ARG A 13 -3.22 -0.16 -8.40
C ARG A 13 -3.92 0.63 -7.32
N VAL A 14 -4.31 1.86 -7.62
CA VAL A 14 -5.14 2.68 -6.73
C VAL A 14 -6.60 2.30 -6.96
N TRP A 15 -7.29 1.90 -5.90
CA TRP A 15 -8.72 1.52 -5.96
C TRP A 15 -9.62 2.68 -5.56
N VAL A 16 -9.26 3.37 -4.49
CA VAL A 16 -10.06 4.46 -3.92
C VAL A 16 -9.12 5.55 -3.46
N ARG A 17 -9.35 6.80 -3.89
CA ARG A 17 -8.70 7.98 -3.33
C ARG A 17 -9.69 8.63 -2.39
N ILE A 18 -9.26 8.88 -1.17
CA ILE A 18 -10.07 9.55 -0.17
C ILE A 18 -9.65 11.01 -0.18
N ASP A 19 -10.62 11.91 -0.13
CA ASP A 19 -10.32 13.33 -0.05
C ASP A 19 -9.91 13.68 1.38
N ARG A 20 -8.77 14.34 1.54
CA ARG A 20 -8.22 14.71 2.86
C ARG A 20 -9.10 15.74 3.60
N HIS A 21 -9.96 16.46 2.89
CA HIS A 21 -10.90 17.40 3.47
C HIS A 21 -12.25 16.75 3.79
N ASN A 22 -12.46 15.48 3.38
CA ASN A 22 -13.64 14.73 3.72
C ASN A 22 -13.45 13.99 5.05
N THR A 23 -13.77 14.68 6.15
CA THR A 23 -13.73 14.14 7.52
C THR A 23 -14.83 13.12 7.82
N GLN A 24 -15.72 12.82 6.86
CA GLN A 24 -16.75 11.79 7.05
C GLN A 24 -16.20 10.38 6.92
N VAL A 25 -15.06 10.21 6.24
CA VAL A 25 -14.49 8.89 6.03
C VAL A 25 -13.79 8.42 7.29
N THR A 26 -14.39 7.41 7.92
CA THR A 26 -13.87 6.83 9.15
C THR A 26 -12.88 5.70 8.85
N LEU A 27 -11.98 5.41 9.78
CA LEU A 27 -11.07 4.25 9.70
C LEU A 27 -11.83 2.94 9.47
N ARG A 28 -13.06 2.84 9.99
CA ARG A 28 -13.92 1.69 9.80
C ARG A 28 -14.29 1.51 8.32
N GLU A 29 -14.68 2.58 7.65
CA GLU A 29 -15.02 2.51 6.22
C GLU A 29 -13.81 2.14 5.36
N VAL A 30 -12.63 2.67 5.70
CA VAL A 30 -11.38 2.28 5.04
C VAL A 30 -11.13 0.77 5.21
N HIS A 31 -11.31 0.26 6.42
CA HIS A 31 -11.11 -1.17 6.71
C HIS A 31 -12.14 -2.06 6.00
N ASP A 32 -13.42 -1.69 6.04
CA ASP A 32 -14.49 -2.40 5.33
C ASP A 32 -14.20 -2.42 3.82
N LYS A 33 -13.72 -1.31 3.26
CA LYS A 33 -13.38 -1.22 1.84
C LYS A 33 -12.16 -2.05 1.45
N ILE A 34 -11.13 -2.08 2.30
CA ILE A 34 -9.97 -2.96 2.12
C ILE A 34 -10.42 -4.42 2.09
N LYS A 35 -11.24 -4.84 3.06
CA LYS A 35 -11.76 -6.21 3.15
C LYS A 35 -12.56 -6.58 1.91
N GLU A 36 -13.47 -5.72 1.46
CA GLU A 36 -14.27 -5.93 0.24
C GLU A 36 -13.39 -6.16 -1.00
N ILE A 37 -12.31 -5.37 -1.15
CA ILE A 37 -11.40 -5.51 -2.30
C ILE A 37 -10.57 -6.79 -2.19
N GLN A 38 -10.14 -7.18 -0.98
CA GLN A 38 -9.41 -8.44 -0.74
C GLN A 38 -10.29 -9.66 -1.00
N GLU A 39 -11.58 -9.63 -0.61
CA GLU A 39 -12.53 -10.72 -0.87
C GLU A 39 -12.79 -10.91 -2.37
N GLN A 40 -12.83 -9.82 -3.14
CA GLN A 40 -12.96 -9.87 -4.59
C GLN A 40 -11.65 -10.24 -5.31
N ASN A 41 -10.49 -9.99 -4.68
CA ASN A 41 -9.17 -10.20 -5.27
C ASN A 41 -8.22 -10.85 -4.26
N PRO A 42 -8.35 -12.16 -3.99
CA PRO A 42 -7.52 -12.85 -3.00
C PRO A 42 -6.02 -12.86 -3.35
N ASP A 43 -5.70 -12.72 -4.65
CA ASP A 43 -4.34 -12.62 -5.20
C ASP A 43 -3.70 -11.23 -5.04
N LEU A 44 -4.43 -10.25 -4.51
CA LEU A 44 -3.92 -8.89 -4.30
C LEU A 44 -3.71 -8.62 -2.81
N ASP A 45 -2.65 -7.89 -2.51
CA ASP A 45 -2.36 -7.34 -1.20
C ASP A 45 -2.87 -5.90 -1.20
N VAL A 46 -4.00 -5.67 -0.51
CA VAL A 46 -4.69 -4.38 -0.47
C VAL A 46 -4.37 -3.69 0.86
N PHE A 47 -3.93 -2.43 0.78
CA PHE A 47 -3.45 -1.65 1.92
C PHE A 47 -3.87 -0.17 1.82
N TRP A 48 -3.84 0.51 2.96
CA TRP A 48 -4.05 1.96 3.04
C TRP A 48 -2.72 2.71 2.88
N ASP A 49 -2.68 3.66 1.97
CA ASP A 49 -1.54 4.56 1.77
C ASP A 49 -1.82 5.91 2.44
N GLY A 50 -1.10 6.20 3.52
CA GLY A 50 -1.27 7.43 4.29
C GLY A 50 -0.70 8.68 3.63
N ASP A 51 0.20 8.53 2.66
CA ASP A 51 0.82 9.66 1.95
C ASP A 51 -0.12 10.15 0.83
N GLU A 52 -0.65 9.21 0.05
CA GLU A 52 -1.61 9.49 -1.02
C GLU A 52 -3.07 9.59 -0.53
N TYR A 53 -3.33 9.24 0.73
CA TYR A 53 -4.66 9.14 1.33
C TYR A 53 -5.60 8.24 0.49
N ALA A 54 -5.09 7.06 0.12
CA ALA A 54 -5.73 6.19 -0.87
C ALA A 54 -5.61 4.70 -0.52
N ILE A 55 -6.64 3.93 -0.82
CA ILE A 55 -6.59 2.46 -0.77
C ILE A 55 -5.93 1.98 -2.06
N CYS A 56 -4.82 1.28 -1.87
CA CYS A 56 -3.97 0.79 -2.94
C CYS A 56 -3.87 -0.73 -2.84
N SER A 57 -3.51 -1.38 -3.94
CA SER A 57 -3.16 -2.78 -3.92
C SER A 57 -1.91 -3.05 -4.75
N ARG A 58 -1.23 -4.12 -4.40
CA ARG A 58 -0.16 -4.71 -5.21
C ARG A 58 -0.46 -6.19 -5.44
N PRO A 59 0.00 -6.80 -6.54
CA PRO A 59 -0.08 -8.24 -6.70
C PRO A 59 0.64 -8.93 -5.54
N LYS A 60 0.01 -9.92 -4.90
CA LYS A 60 0.73 -10.85 -4.03
C LYS A 60 1.64 -11.64 -4.94
N SER A 61 2.91 -11.24 -5.02
CA SER A 61 3.93 -12.09 -5.59
C SER A 61 3.87 -13.40 -4.79
N LYS A 62 3.60 -14.52 -5.47
CA LYS A 62 3.71 -15.84 -4.85
C LYS A 62 5.08 -15.90 -4.14
N PRO A 63 5.18 -16.51 -2.95
CA PRO A 63 6.47 -16.74 -2.33
C PRO A 63 7.21 -17.78 -3.16
N ASP A 64 7.85 -17.37 -4.25
CA ASP A 64 8.89 -18.18 -4.88
C ASP A 64 10.22 -17.44 -4.99
N ARG A 65 10.30 -16.13 -4.70
CA ARG A 65 11.58 -15.47 -4.45
C ARG A 65 11.46 -14.45 -3.33
N VAL A 66 12.03 -14.82 -2.20
CA VAL A 66 12.47 -13.93 -1.13
C VAL A 66 13.39 -12.88 -1.76
N GLU A 67 12.95 -11.63 -1.83
CA GLU A 67 13.88 -10.49 -1.83
C GLU A 67 13.87 -9.97 -0.40
N GLU A 68 14.92 -10.34 0.34
CA GLU A 68 15.24 -9.87 1.68
C GLU A 68 15.47 -8.35 1.60
N GLY A 69 14.46 -7.57 1.97
CA GLY A 69 14.60 -6.15 2.23
C GLY A 69 14.96 -5.95 3.69
N GLU A 70 16.22 -5.62 3.95
CA GLU A 70 16.82 -5.34 5.26
C GLU A 70 15.98 -4.31 6.03
N GLY A 71 15.25 -4.77 7.05
CA GLY A 71 14.76 -3.92 8.12
C GLY A 71 15.91 -3.66 9.07
N GLU A 72 16.67 -2.58 8.82
CA GLU A 72 17.64 -2.06 9.80
C GLU A 72 16.85 -1.54 11.00
N ILE A 73 16.77 -2.35 12.06
CA ILE A 73 16.23 -1.94 13.36
C ILE A 73 17.33 -1.11 14.01
N ILE A 74 17.25 0.22 13.91
CA ILE A 74 18.13 1.07 14.72
C ILE A 74 17.69 0.98 16.19
N ASP A 75 18.41 0.15 16.94
CA ASP A 75 18.34 0.09 18.39
C ASP A 75 18.92 1.40 18.96
N GLN A 76 18.07 2.41 19.15
CA GLN A 76 18.49 3.67 19.75
C GLN A 76 18.33 3.59 21.28
N VAL A 77 19.26 2.90 21.93
CA VAL A 77 19.54 3.07 23.36
C VAL A 77 20.69 4.08 23.50
N ARG A 78 20.39 5.25 24.06
CA ARG A 78 21.38 6.04 24.80
C ARG A 78 20.73 6.73 25.99
#